data_AF-A0A1S7RW54-F1
#
_entry.id   AF-A0A1S7RW54-F1
#
_cell.length_a   1.000
_cell.length_b   1.000
_cell.length_c   1.000
_cell.angle_alpha   90.00
_cell.angle_beta   90.00
_cell.angle_gamma   90.00
#
_symmetry.space_group_name_H-M   'P 1'
#
loop_
_entity.id
_entity.type
_entity.pdbx_description
1 polymer ?
#
loop_
_entity_poly.entity_id
_entity_poly.type
_entity_poly.pdbx_seq_one_letter_code
_entity_poly.pdbx_strand_id
1 'polypeptide(L)'
;MADSELLDLGVEKPVTTRQYSHKLSSPTPFLWTMVLFLILVGFLAAILYRQAHTAFMTNPGLNGFILGVLAIGIILVFTQTMSLRSEVRWFNAFRAAGSVEKVGRAPKLLAPMSTLIGKRGEVRLSTVTQRTILDSIATRLDESRDTSRYLVGLLVFLGLLGTFWGLIGTIGAISNVIQSLDPSAGDSNDILSSLKAGLTAPLAGMGTAFSSSLLGLSGSLILGFLDLQAGRAQNRFYTQLENWLSSVTDTSAEGPREFKAVEPGAMVSTERSLAAMTSLAEGIQGLVKNMRSEQQMLRDWIEAQQEESKSLRRTLDRLSARIDSDTKSSGRTRHDNGSE
;
A
#
# COMPACT_ATOMS: atom_id res chain seq x y z
N MET A 1 75.14 -4.75 -36.07
CA MET A 1 74.11 -5.48 -35.31
C MET A 1 72.95 -4.51 -35.18
N ALA A 2 72.01 -4.55 -36.14
CA ALA A 2 70.70 -5.21 -36.00
C ALA A 2 69.85 -4.49 -34.94
N ASP A 3 68.57 -4.16 -35.12
CA ASP A 3 67.62 -4.08 -36.22
C ASP A 3 66.33 -3.56 -35.53
N SER A 4 65.37 -3.06 -36.32
CA SER A 4 63.96 -2.85 -35.95
C SER A 4 63.56 -1.73 -34.96
N GLU A 5 63.25 -0.56 -35.53
CA GLU A 5 61.94 0.06 -35.26
C GLU A 5 60.85 -1.00 -35.46
N LEU A 6 60.12 -1.34 -34.41
CA LEU A 6 58.88 -2.10 -34.52
C LEU A 6 57.80 -1.36 -33.72
N LEU A 7 56.90 -0.77 -34.50
CA LEU A 7 55.55 -0.34 -34.13
C LEU A 7 54.92 -1.31 -33.12
N ASP A 8 54.81 -0.91 -31.85
CA ASP A 8 53.86 -1.57 -30.96
C ASP A 8 52.55 -0.80 -31.05
N LEU A 9 51.73 -1.33 -31.95
CA LEU A 9 50.36 -0.99 -32.24
C LEU A 9 49.53 -0.93 -30.96
N GLY A 10 48.58 0.01 -30.96
CA GLY A 10 47.60 0.16 -29.91
C GLY A 10 47.00 -1.17 -29.48
N VAL A 11 47.36 -1.61 -28.28
CA VAL A 11 46.52 -2.52 -27.51
C VAL A 11 45.59 -1.61 -26.71
N GLU A 12 44.49 -1.21 -27.36
CA GLU A 12 43.27 -0.88 -26.62
C GLU A 12 43.03 -2.03 -25.66
N LYS A 13 43.25 -1.77 -24.37
CA LYS A 13 42.80 -2.69 -23.32
C LYS A 13 41.31 -2.92 -23.58
N PRO A 14 40.85 -4.17 -23.73
CA PRO A 14 39.45 -4.42 -23.99
C PRO A 14 38.67 -3.75 -22.87
N VAL A 15 37.83 -2.79 -23.26
CA VAL A 15 36.84 -2.14 -22.39
C VAL A 15 36.09 -3.28 -21.73
N THR A 16 36.41 -3.56 -20.47
CA THR A 16 35.74 -4.58 -19.67
C THR A 16 34.26 -4.28 -19.77
N THR A 17 33.56 -5.18 -20.44
CA THR A 17 32.12 -5.19 -20.66
C THR A 17 31.47 -4.70 -19.39
N ARG A 18 30.79 -3.55 -19.43
CA ARG A 18 29.95 -3.07 -18.32
C ARG A 18 28.87 -4.13 -18.10
N GLN A 19 29.18 -5.12 -17.26
CA GLN A 19 28.19 -5.96 -16.65
C GLN A 19 27.34 -5.04 -15.78
N TYR A 20 26.18 -4.63 -16.30
CA TYR A 20 25.09 -4.12 -15.49
C TYR A 20 24.55 -5.27 -14.64
N SER A 21 25.39 -5.78 -13.72
CA SER A 21 25.09 -6.79 -12.73
C SER A 21 24.38 -6.11 -11.56
N HIS A 22 23.23 -5.48 -11.81
CA HIS A 22 22.46 -4.85 -10.74
C HIS A 22 21.80 -5.93 -9.89
N LYS A 23 22.44 -6.27 -8.76
CA LYS A 23 21.83 -7.07 -7.69
C LYS A 23 20.65 -6.29 -7.12
N LEU A 24 19.54 -6.97 -6.83
CA LEU A 24 18.43 -6.33 -6.11
C LEU A 24 18.95 -5.83 -4.76
N SER A 25 18.63 -4.58 -4.43
CA SER A 25 19.07 -3.97 -3.18
C SER A 25 18.34 -4.64 -2.01
N SER A 26 19.08 -5.00 -0.97
CA SER A 26 18.47 -5.65 0.18
C SER A 26 17.55 -4.66 0.91
N PRO A 27 16.34 -5.07 1.36
CA PRO A 27 15.42 -4.22 2.13
C PRO A 27 15.87 -4.01 3.59
N THR A 28 17.13 -4.35 3.92
CA THR A 28 17.70 -4.25 5.28
C THR A 28 17.77 -2.83 5.87
N PRO A 29 18.02 -1.73 5.14
CA PRO A 29 18.05 -0.41 5.77
C PRO A 29 16.67 0.01 6.29
N PHE A 30 15.59 -0.40 5.62
CA PHE A 30 14.23 -0.12 6.08
C PHE A 30 13.92 -0.83 7.40
N LEU A 31 14.31 -2.10 7.54
CA LEU A 31 14.19 -2.83 8.81
C LEU A 31 14.93 -2.12 9.96
N TRP A 32 16.15 -1.65 9.71
CA TRP A 32 16.92 -0.91 10.71
C TRP A 32 16.22 0.39 11.12
N THR A 33 15.65 1.14 10.18
CA THR A 33 14.88 2.35 10.53
C THR A 33 13.64 2.05 11.34
N MET A 34 12.96 0.93 11.09
CA MET A 34 11.78 0.49 11.83
C MET A 34 12.13 0.07 13.26
N VAL A 35 13.21 -0.68 13.42
CA VAL A 35 13.74 -1.08 14.74
C VAL A 35 14.19 0.14 15.54
N LEU A 36 14.96 1.05 14.92
CA LEU A 36 15.42 2.28 15.55
C LEU A 36 14.24 3.15 16.02
N PHE A 37 13.21 3.27 15.19
CA PHE A 37 12.00 4.00 15.55
C PHE A 37 11.27 3.35 16.74
N LEU A 38 11.12 2.03 16.76
CA LEU A 38 10.51 1.33 17.90
C LEU A 38 11.33 1.45 19.18
N ILE A 39 12.67 1.46 19.09
CA ILE A 39 13.54 1.71 20.24
C ILE A 39 13.30 3.12 20.78
N LEU A 40 13.22 4.13 19.90
CA LEU A 40 12.95 5.52 20.29
C LEU A 40 11.57 5.66 20.96
N VAL A 41 10.53 5.06 20.38
CA VAL A 41 9.18 5.05 20.95
C VAL A 41 9.14 4.32 22.29
N GLY A 42 9.82 3.17 22.39
CA GLY A 42 9.93 2.40 23.63
C GLY A 42 10.66 3.18 24.73
N PHE A 43 11.71 3.92 24.36
CA PHE A 43 12.42 4.81 25.27
C PHE A 43 11.54 5.96 25.77
N LEU A 44 10.77 6.59 24.87
CA LEU A 44 9.79 7.60 25.24
C LEU A 44 8.71 7.05 26.17
N ALA A 45 8.20 5.85 25.88
CA ALA A 45 7.21 5.17 26.72
C ALA A 45 7.79 4.80 28.11
N ALA A 46 9.09 4.45 28.19
CA ALA A 46 9.77 4.18 29.45
C ALA A 46 9.92 5.46 30.30
N ILE A 47 10.26 6.60 29.69
CA ILE A 47 10.31 7.90 30.38
C ILE A 47 8.92 8.28 30.92
N LEU A 48 7.88 8.06 30.11
CA LEU A 48 6.49 8.37 30.46
C LEU A 48 5.77 7.20 31.15
N TYR A 49 6.50 6.22 31.69
CA TYR A 49 5.90 4.97 32.20
C TYR A 49 4.86 5.24 33.29
N ARG A 50 5.12 6.20 34.18
CA ARG A 50 4.18 6.52 35.26
C ARG A 50 2.84 7.02 34.72
N GLN A 51 2.87 7.95 33.76
CA GLN A 51 1.69 8.49 33.10
C GLN A 51 0.99 7.42 32.25
N ALA A 52 1.76 6.64 31.49
CA ALA A 52 1.25 5.56 30.65
C ALA A 52 0.57 4.46 31.46
N HIS A 53 1.14 4.08 32.61
CA HIS A 53 0.56 3.09 33.51
C HIS A 53 -0.75 3.59 34.14
N THR A 54 -0.79 4.84 34.60
CA THR A 54 -2.06 5.42 35.10
C THR A 54 -3.13 5.49 34.00
N ALA A 55 -2.75 5.87 32.78
CA ALA A 55 -3.66 5.88 31.63
C ALA A 55 -4.16 4.47 31.27
N PHE A 56 -3.31 3.46 31.39
CA PHE A 56 -3.65 2.06 31.13
C PHE A 56 -4.66 1.53 32.15
N MET A 57 -4.43 1.78 33.44
CA MET A 57 -5.27 1.28 34.54
C MET A 57 -6.68 1.88 34.58
N THR A 58 -6.91 2.98 33.86
CA THR A 58 -8.24 3.55 33.65
C THR A 58 -9.25 2.55 33.07
N ASN A 59 -8.85 1.82 32.03
CA ASN A 59 -9.71 0.86 31.35
C ASN A 59 -8.83 -0.30 30.84
N PRO A 60 -8.42 -1.21 31.75
CA PRO A 60 -7.40 -2.22 31.45
C PRO A 60 -7.85 -3.18 30.35
N GLY A 61 -9.16 -3.42 30.20
CA GLY A 61 -9.72 -4.24 29.12
C GLY A 61 -9.51 -3.59 27.75
N LEU A 62 -10.05 -2.38 27.55
CA LEU A 62 -9.96 -1.68 26.26
C LEU A 62 -8.51 -1.30 25.93
N ASN A 63 -7.76 -0.74 26.88
CA ASN A 63 -6.35 -0.38 26.67
C ASN A 63 -5.48 -1.61 26.43
N GLY A 64 -5.74 -2.73 27.11
CA GLY A 64 -5.11 -4.01 26.85
C GLY A 64 -5.38 -4.52 25.43
N PHE A 65 -6.62 -4.39 24.95
CA PHE A 65 -6.98 -4.72 23.58
C PHE A 65 -6.25 -3.83 22.56
N ILE A 66 -6.17 -2.51 22.79
CA ILE A 66 -5.40 -1.61 21.92
C ILE A 66 -3.92 -2.04 21.85
N LEU A 67 -3.28 -2.31 23.01
CA LEU A 67 -1.88 -2.76 23.02
C LEU A 67 -1.72 -4.12 22.33
N GLY A 68 -2.68 -5.02 22.47
CA GLY A 68 -2.69 -6.31 21.77
C GLY A 68 -2.74 -6.14 20.25
N VAL A 69 -3.66 -5.32 19.74
CA VAL A 69 -3.76 -5.01 18.31
C VAL A 69 -2.51 -4.28 17.81
N LEU A 70 -1.95 -3.36 18.60
CA LEU A 70 -0.67 -2.69 18.31
C LEU A 70 0.47 -3.72 18.14
N ALA A 71 0.62 -4.65 19.08
CA ALA A 71 1.64 -5.68 19.04
C ALA A 71 1.48 -6.60 17.82
N ILE A 72 0.24 -7.05 17.54
CA ILE A 72 -0.08 -7.86 16.36
C ILE A 72 0.26 -7.09 15.07
N GLY A 73 -0.11 -5.81 14.98
CA GLY A 73 0.23 -4.96 13.84
C GLY A 73 1.73 -4.82 13.64
N ILE A 74 2.50 -4.61 14.70
CA ILE A 74 3.96 -4.53 14.63
C ILE A 74 4.52 -5.85 14.09
N ILE A 75 4.09 -6.99 14.63
CA ILE A 75 4.52 -8.31 14.18
C ILE A 75 4.19 -8.51 12.69
N LEU A 76 2.97 -8.17 12.26
CA LEU A 76 2.55 -8.34 10.87
C LEU A 76 3.42 -7.50 9.92
N VAL A 77 3.62 -6.22 10.21
CA VAL A 77 4.45 -5.35 9.37
C VAL A 77 5.91 -5.85 9.30
N PHE A 78 6.45 -6.36 10.42
CA PHE A 78 7.78 -6.98 10.43
C PHE A 78 7.82 -8.29 9.62
N THR A 79 6.83 -9.16 9.74
CA THR A 79 6.77 -10.40 8.96
C THR A 79 6.67 -10.13 7.47
N GLN A 80 5.90 -9.11 7.06
CA GLN A 80 5.77 -8.65 5.69
C GLN A 80 7.09 -8.07 5.14
N THR A 81 7.84 -7.32 5.96
CA THR A 81 9.15 -6.79 5.55
C THR A 81 10.22 -7.90 5.50
N MET A 82 10.16 -8.87 6.40
CA MET A 82 11.06 -10.03 6.43
C MET A 82 10.78 -11.03 5.29
N SER A 83 9.52 -11.19 4.88
CA SER A 83 9.17 -12.01 3.71
C SER A 83 9.83 -11.42 2.47
N LEU A 84 9.78 -10.09 2.28
CA LEU A 84 10.44 -9.39 1.17
C LEU A 84 11.96 -9.65 1.14
N ARG A 85 12.63 -9.69 2.30
CA ARG A 85 14.06 -10.05 2.37
C ARG A 85 14.32 -11.48 1.88
N SER A 86 13.41 -12.40 2.20
CA SER A 86 13.53 -13.80 1.78
C SER A 86 13.34 -13.93 0.27
N GLU A 87 12.41 -13.18 -0.31
CA GLU A 87 12.18 -13.10 -1.76
C GLU A 87 13.37 -12.51 -2.52
N VAL A 88 13.94 -11.40 -2.04
CA VAL A 88 15.14 -10.78 -2.65
C VAL A 88 16.33 -11.75 -2.63
N ARG A 89 16.47 -12.52 -1.55
CA ARG A 89 17.55 -13.52 -1.43
C ARG A 89 17.34 -14.69 -2.38
N TRP A 90 16.11 -15.18 -2.48
CA TRP A 90 15.75 -16.23 -3.44
C TRP A 90 16.01 -15.76 -4.87
N PHE A 91 15.58 -14.54 -5.23
CA PHE A 91 15.78 -13.98 -6.56
C PHE A 91 17.27 -13.82 -6.90
N ASN A 92 18.07 -13.28 -5.98
CA ASN A 92 19.51 -13.15 -6.19
C ASN A 92 20.21 -14.52 -6.32
N ALA A 93 19.75 -15.54 -5.60
CA ALA A 93 20.24 -16.91 -5.73
C ALA A 93 19.83 -17.53 -7.07
N PHE A 94 18.60 -17.31 -7.52
CA PHE A 94 18.10 -17.72 -8.84
C PHE A 94 18.92 -17.09 -9.97
N ARG A 95 19.18 -15.79 -9.91
CA ARG A 95 20.00 -15.09 -10.92
C ARG A 95 21.44 -15.60 -10.98
N ALA A 96 22.00 -16.02 -9.84
CA ALA A 96 23.36 -16.54 -9.76
C ALA A 96 23.47 -18.02 -10.17
N ALA A 97 22.44 -18.83 -9.89
CA ALA A 97 22.44 -20.27 -10.16
C ALA A 97 21.91 -20.64 -11.55
N GLY A 98 21.10 -19.78 -12.18
CA GLY A 98 20.54 -19.98 -13.53
C GLY A 98 19.43 -21.04 -13.62
N SER A 99 19.13 -21.78 -12.54
CA SER A 99 18.04 -22.75 -12.50
C SER A 99 17.32 -22.76 -11.15
N VAL A 100 16.00 -22.97 -11.19
CA VAL A 100 15.14 -23.03 -9.99
C VAL A 100 15.45 -24.26 -9.13
N GLU A 101 15.88 -25.37 -9.75
CA GLU A 101 16.24 -26.64 -9.08
C GLU A 101 17.35 -26.51 -8.03
N LYS A 102 18.26 -25.54 -8.21
CA LYS A 102 19.43 -25.32 -7.34
C LYS A 102 19.16 -24.32 -6.22
N VAL A 103 18.00 -23.67 -6.23
CA VAL A 103 17.63 -22.63 -5.27
C VAL A 103 16.58 -23.18 -4.32
N GLY A 104 16.97 -23.48 -3.08
CA GLY A 104 16.16 -24.17 -2.07
C GLY A 104 14.70 -23.70 -1.87
N ARG A 105 14.38 -23.07 -0.73
CA ARG A 105 12.98 -22.85 -0.30
C ARG A 105 12.16 -22.07 -1.33
N ALA A 106 10.97 -22.56 -1.68
CA ALA A 106 10.07 -21.93 -2.64
C ALA A 106 9.61 -20.54 -2.18
N PRO A 107 9.65 -19.51 -3.07
CA PRO A 107 9.19 -18.16 -2.76
C PRO A 107 7.65 -18.13 -2.67
N LYS A 108 7.10 -17.27 -1.81
CA LYS A 108 5.64 -17.07 -1.69
C LYS A 108 5.14 -15.96 -2.61
N LEU A 109 5.88 -14.86 -2.70
CA LEU A 109 5.53 -13.70 -3.54
C LEU A 109 5.96 -13.91 -4.99
N LEU A 110 7.11 -14.56 -5.23
CA LEU A 110 7.60 -14.87 -6.58
C LEU A 110 7.16 -16.25 -7.11
N ALA A 111 6.17 -16.89 -6.47
CA ALA A 111 5.68 -18.22 -6.87
C ALA A 111 5.30 -18.31 -8.37
N PRO A 112 4.59 -17.35 -8.98
CA PRO A 112 4.26 -17.38 -10.41
C PRO A 112 5.49 -17.31 -11.34
N MET A 113 6.56 -16.64 -10.89
CA MET A 113 7.82 -16.59 -11.65
C MET A 113 8.59 -17.91 -11.58
N SER A 114 8.62 -18.54 -10.41
CA SER A 114 9.34 -19.81 -10.22
C SER A 114 8.78 -20.93 -11.10
N THR A 115 7.45 -20.96 -11.32
CA THR A 115 6.78 -21.99 -12.12
C THR A 115 6.92 -21.75 -13.62
N LEU A 116 6.90 -20.49 -14.06
CA LEU A 116 7.08 -20.12 -15.47
C LEU A 116 8.53 -20.28 -15.94
N ILE A 117 9.49 -19.92 -15.10
CA ILE A 117 10.92 -19.97 -15.46
C ILE A 117 11.50 -21.38 -15.24
N GLY A 118 11.04 -22.11 -14.22
CA GLY A 118 11.46 -23.49 -13.97
C GLY A 118 11.10 -24.48 -15.10
N LYS A 119 10.08 -24.18 -15.90
CA LYS A 119 9.65 -25.04 -17.02
C LYS A 119 10.34 -24.76 -18.36
N ARG A 120 11.00 -23.61 -18.54
CA ARG A 120 11.43 -23.17 -19.88
C ARG A 120 12.93 -23.05 -20.12
N GLY A 121 13.79 -23.15 -19.09
CA GLY A 121 15.26 -23.23 -19.25
C GLY A 121 15.95 -21.97 -19.82
N GLU A 122 15.28 -21.23 -20.70
CA GLU A 122 15.67 -19.95 -21.29
C GLU A 122 14.56 -18.93 -21.05
N VAL A 123 14.92 -17.79 -20.48
CA VAL A 123 14.00 -16.69 -20.15
C VAL A 123 13.63 -15.95 -21.43
N ARG A 124 12.76 -16.54 -22.26
CA ARG A 124 12.09 -15.86 -23.37
C ARG A 124 10.69 -15.43 -22.92
N LEU A 125 10.62 -14.33 -22.19
CA LEU A 125 9.36 -13.75 -21.71
C LEU A 125 8.84 -12.78 -22.79
N SER A 126 7.59 -12.94 -23.21
CA SER A 126 6.92 -11.91 -24.01
C SER A 126 6.55 -10.73 -23.10
N THR A 127 6.46 -9.53 -23.67
CA THR A 127 6.00 -8.29 -22.99
C THR A 127 4.67 -8.48 -22.26
N VAL A 128 3.77 -9.31 -22.82
CA VAL A 128 2.48 -9.66 -22.22
C VAL A 128 2.67 -10.47 -20.93
N THR A 129 3.53 -11.50 -20.93
CA THR A 129 3.79 -12.32 -19.74
C THR A 129 4.48 -11.52 -18.63
N GLN A 130 5.40 -10.61 -18.97
CA GLN A 130 6.01 -9.67 -18.01
C GLN A 130 4.94 -8.86 -17.28
N ARG A 131 4.01 -8.24 -18.02
CA ARG A 131 2.98 -7.38 -17.45
C ARG A 131 2.03 -8.16 -16.54
N THR A 132 1.62 -9.37 -16.92
CA THR A 132 0.78 -10.24 -16.06
C THR A 132 1.48 -10.67 -14.78
N ILE A 133 2.79 -10.95 -14.82
CA ILE A 133 3.56 -11.29 -13.62
C ILE A 133 3.65 -10.09 -12.68
N LEU A 134 3.98 -8.91 -13.21
CA LEU A 134 4.06 -7.68 -12.43
C LEU A 134 2.72 -7.34 -11.79
N ASP A 135 1.62 -7.44 -12.53
CA ASP A 135 0.27 -7.19 -12.04
C ASP A 135 -0.15 -8.16 -10.92
N SER A 136 0.20 -9.45 -11.07
CA SER A 136 -0.04 -10.45 -10.02
C SER A 136 0.76 -10.16 -8.74
N ILE A 137 2.02 -9.74 -8.88
CA ILE A 137 2.87 -9.38 -7.73
C ILE A 137 2.35 -8.10 -7.08
N ALA A 138 1.96 -7.09 -7.87
CA ALA A 138 1.37 -5.84 -7.37
C ALA A 138 0.12 -6.12 -6.53
N THR A 139 -0.79 -6.96 -7.05
CA THR A 139 -2.02 -7.34 -6.34
C THR A 139 -1.74 -8.03 -5.01
N ARG A 140 -0.80 -8.97 -4.97
CA ARG A 140 -0.40 -9.66 -3.72
C ARG A 140 0.25 -8.73 -2.70
N LEU A 141 1.01 -7.76 -3.20
CA LEU A 141 1.67 -6.75 -2.38
C LEU A 141 0.63 -5.84 -1.74
N ASP A 142 -0.34 -5.38 -2.53
CA ASP A 142 -1.42 -4.51 -2.08
C ASP A 142 -2.34 -5.20 -1.07
N GLU A 143 -2.75 -6.46 -1.33
CA GLU A 143 -3.54 -7.27 -0.40
C GLU A 143 -2.85 -7.38 0.98
N SER A 144 -1.53 -7.57 0.98
CA SER A 144 -0.77 -7.63 2.22
C SER A 144 -0.70 -6.27 2.96
N ARG A 145 -0.79 -5.14 2.24
CA ARG A 145 -0.85 -3.80 2.83
C ARG A 145 -2.24 -3.44 3.35
N ASP A 146 -3.30 -3.91 2.72
CA ASP A 146 -4.67 -3.66 3.15
C ASP A 146 -4.91 -4.13 4.59
N THR A 147 -4.35 -5.29 4.95
CA THR A 147 -4.42 -5.81 6.33
C THR A 147 -3.76 -4.85 7.34
N SER A 148 -2.58 -4.31 7.01
CA SER A 148 -1.86 -3.36 7.85
C SER A 148 -2.63 -2.03 7.98
N ARG A 149 -3.17 -1.52 6.87
CA ARG A 149 -4.00 -0.31 6.85
C ARG A 149 -5.29 -0.46 7.64
N TYR A 150 -5.93 -1.64 7.57
CA TYR A 150 -7.08 -1.96 8.39
C TYR A 150 -6.73 -1.92 9.89
N LEU A 151 -5.59 -2.48 10.30
CA LEU A 151 -5.16 -2.44 11.70
C LEU A 151 -4.89 -1.01 12.18
N VAL A 152 -4.28 -0.15 11.35
CA VAL A 152 -4.12 1.28 11.66
C VAL A 152 -5.48 1.93 11.89
N GLY A 153 -6.46 1.71 11.00
CA GLY A 153 -7.82 2.22 11.14
C GLY A 153 -8.55 1.66 12.37
N LEU A 154 -8.34 0.38 12.67
CA LEU A 154 -8.88 -0.28 13.86
C LEU A 154 -8.33 0.35 15.15
N LEU A 155 -7.04 0.69 15.22
CA LEU A 155 -6.49 1.39 16.39
C LEU A 155 -7.10 2.78 16.59
N VAL A 156 -7.32 3.52 15.50
CA VAL A 156 -8.02 4.81 15.55
C VAL A 156 -9.43 4.61 16.08
N PHE A 157 -10.17 3.64 15.52
CA PHE A 157 -11.53 3.33 15.94
C PHE A 157 -11.60 2.91 17.42
N LEU A 158 -10.70 2.04 17.88
CA LEU A 158 -10.61 1.65 19.31
C LEU A 158 -10.31 2.86 20.21
N GLY A 159 -9.45 3.78 19.76
CA GLY A 159 -9.18 5.02 20.48
C GLY A 159 -10.43 5.91 20.59
N LEU A 160 -11.22 6.02 19.53
CA LEU A 160 -12.51 6.71 19.56
C LEU A 160 -13.54 5.98 20.43
N LEU A 161 -13.53 4.66 20.43
CA LEU A 161 -14.38 3.85 21.30
C LEU A 161 -14.06 4.09 22.79
N GLY A 162 -12.79 4.36 23.12
CA GLY A 162 -12.38 4.77 24.46
C GLY A 162 -13.02 6.07 24.94
N THR A 163 -13.16 7.08 24.06
CA THR A 163 -13.86 8.32 24.43
C THR A 163 -15.35 8.08 24.64
N PHE A 164 -15.95 7.27 23.77
CA PHE A 164 -17.36 6.90 23.87
C PHE A 164 -17.69 6.19 25.19
N TRP A 165 -16.84 5.23 25.60
CA TRP A 165 -16.99 4.56 26.89
C TRP A 165 -16.90 5.50 28.08
N GLY A 166 -15.96 6.43 28.07
CA GLY A 166 -15.87 7.40 29.16
C GLY A 166 -17.04 8.38 29.19
N LEU A 167 -17.58 8.78 28.03
CA LEU A 167 -18.80 9.59 27.98
C LEU A 167 -20.00 8.87 28.60
N ILE A 168 -20.19 7.58 28.32
CA ILE A 168 -21.23 6.78 28.99
C ILE A 168 -21.02 6.78 30.52
N GLY A 169 -19.77 6.65 30.97
CA GLY A 169 -19.42 6.77 32.39
C GLY A 169 -19.80 8.13 32.99
N THR A 170 -19.55 9.22 32.26
CA THR A 170 -19.94 10.58 32.71
C THR A 170 -21.45 10.75 32.82
N ILE A 171 -22.22 10.20 31.88
CA ILE A 171 -23.69 10.23 31.90
C ILE A 171 -24.22 9.44 33.10
N GLY A 172 -23.66 8.26 33.38
CA GLY A 172 -24.03 7.47 34.55
C GLY A 172 -23.76 8.19 35.87
N ALA A 173 -22.60 8.85 35.98
CA ALA A 173 -22.27 9.66 37.16
C ALA A 173 -23.24 10.83 37.33
N ILE A 174 -23.58 11.55 36.26
CA ILE A 174 -24.58 12.64 36.32
C ILE A 174 -25.96 12.10 36.73
N SER A 175 -26.39 10.96 36.20
CA SER A 175 -27.66 10.33 36.59
C SER A 175 -27.71 9.98 38.07
N ASN A 176 -26.62 9.44 38.64
CA ASN A 176 -26.55 9.11 40.06
C ASN A 176 -26.66 10.35 40.94
N VAL A 177 -26.05 11.47 40.52
CA VAL A 177 -26.09 12.73 41.25
C VAL A 177 -27.51 13.29 41.28
N ILE A 178 -28.19 13.28 40.13
CA ILE A 178 -29.59 13.72 40.02
C ILE A 178 -30.50 12.84 40.90
N GLN A 179 -30.29 11.52 40.94
CA GLN A 179 -31.05 10.62 41.80
C GLN A 179 -30.74 10.79 43.29
N SER A 180 -29.51 11.19 43.63
CA SER A 180 -29.08 11.39 45.02
C SER A 180 -29.50 12.73 45.63
N LEU A 181 -29.90 13.70 44.80
CA LEU A 181 -30.41 14.98 45.28
C LEU A 181 -31.87 14.81 45.72
N ASP A 182 -32.07 14.65 47.02
CA ASP A 182 -33.39 14.83 47.65
C ASP A 182 -33.55 16.30 48.07
N PRO A 183 -34.38 17.09 47.38
CA PRO A 183 -34.61 18.49 47.71
C PRO A 183 -35.34 18.70 49.05
N SER A 184 -35.80 17.62 49.70
CA SER A 184 -36.63 17.67 50.92
C SER A 184 -35.87 17.28 52.20
N ALA A 185 -34.65 16.75 52.09
CA ALA A 185 -34.00 16.00 53.18
C ALA A 185 -32.74 16.65 53.80
N GLY A 186 -32.29 17.82 53.35
CA GLY A 186 -31.01 18.40 53.81
C GLY A 186 -30.91 19.92 53.77
N ASP A 187 -29.91 20.45 54.48
CA ASP A 187 -29.59 21.87 54.52
C ASP A 187 -29.00 22.35 53.17
N SER A 188 -29.14 23.63 52.82
CA SER A 188 -28.72 24.12 51.48
C SER A 188 -27.23 23.91 51.18
N ASN A 189 -26.40 23.86 52.21
CA ASN A 189 -24.97 23.55 52.10
C ASN A 189 -24.71 22.08 51.73
N ASP A 190 -25.55 21.15 52.17
CA ASP A 190 -25.40 19.72 51.88
C ASP A 190 -25.74 19.40 50.42
N ILE A 191 -26.77 20.07 49.88
CA ILE A 191 -27.13 19.99 48.46
C ILE A 191 -26.00 20.53 47.58
N LEU A 192 -25.40 21.67 47.96
CA LEU A 192 -24.27 22.25 47.24
C LEU A 192 -23.03 21.34 47.30
N SER A 193 -22.76 20.72 48.44
CA SER A 193 -21.63 19.79 48.59
C SER A 193 -21.82 18.52 47.77
N SER A 194 -23.05 18.00 47.70
CA SER A 194 -23.43 16.83 46.90
C SER A 194 -23.37 17.13 45.41
N LEU A 195 -23.83 18.30 44.98
CA LEU A 195 -23.70 18.75 43.59
C LEU A 195 -22.22 18.94 43.21
N LYS A 196 -21.42 19.55 44.09
CA LYS A 196 -19.97 19.70 43.88
C LYS A 196 -19.30 18.34 43.71
N ALA A 197 -19.51 17.42 44.65
CA ALA A 197 -18.96 16.07 44.59
C ALA A 197 -19.41 15.33 43.32
N GLY A 198 -20.70 15.47 43.00
CA GLY A 198 -21.34 14.89 41.85
C GLY A 198 -20.86 15.40 40.49
N LEU A 199 -20.45 16.66 40.40
CA LEU A 199 -19.89 17.25 39.18
C LEU A 199 -18.39 16.95 39.02
N THR A 200 -17.65 16.70 40.10
CA THR A 200 -16.23 16.30 40.02
C THR A 200 -16.03 14.93 39.37
N ALA A 201 -16.94 13.98 39.61
CA ALA A 201 -16.81 12.61 39.08
C ALA A 201 -16.86 12.55 37.52
N PRO A 202 -17.82 13.19 36.84
CA PRO A 202 -17.82 13.33 35.38
C PRO A 202 -16.58 14.03 34.82
N LEU A 203 -16.08 15.07 35.51
CA LEU A 203 -14.86 15.79 35.11
C LEU A 203 -13.63 14.88 35.14
N ALA A 204 -13.49 14.04 36.17
CA ALA A 204 -12.43 13.01 36.23
C ALA A 204 -12.65 11.87 35.20
N GLY A 205 -13.92 11.51 34.95
CA GLY A 205 -14.34 10.53 33.95
C GLY A 205 -14.00 10.93 32.50
N MET A 206 -13.89 12.22 32.22
CA MET A 206 -13.52 12.73 30.90
C MET A 206 -12.01 12.57 30.61
N GLY A 207 -11.14 12.90 31.57
CA GLY A 207 -9.69 12.76 31.40
C GLY A 207 -9.24 11.31 31.22
N THR A 208 -9.96 10.39 31.85
CA THR A 208 -9.77 8.94 31.73
C THR A 208 -10.21 8.41 30.36
N ALA A 209 -11.34 8.89 29.81
CA ALA A 209 -11.78 8.59 28.45
C ALA A 209 -10.75 9.03 27.39
N PHE A 210 -10.20 10.23 27.59
CA PHE A 210 -9.26 10.85 26.66
C PHE A 210 -7.94 10.10 26.59
N SER A 211 -7.45 9.54 27.71
CA SER A 211 -6.18 8.81 27.73
C SER A 211 -6.21 7.54 26.88
N SER A 212 -7.34 6.84 26.84
CA SER A 212 -7.54 5.67 25.97
C SER A 212 -7.50 6.05 24.48
N SER A 213 -8.10 7.20 24.14
CA SER A 213 -8.04 7.76 22.79
C SER A 213 -6.63 8.11 22.35
N LEU A 214 -5.89 8.78 23.23
CA LEU A 214 -4.49 9.13 22.97
C LEU A 214 -3.62 7.89 22.77
N LEU A 215 -3.89 6.80 23.50
CA LEU A 215 -3.20 5.51 23.33
C LEU A 215 -3.52 4.89 21.96
N GLY A 216 -4.80 4.86 21.55
CA GLY A 216 -5.22 4.37 20.24
C GLY A 216 -4.64 5.18 19.07
N LEU A 217 -4.71 6.51 19.15
CA LEU A 217 -4.14 7.40 18.14
C LEU A 217 -2.62 7.29 18.08
N SER A 218 -1.93 7.28 19.22
CA SER A 218 -0.47 7.11 19.26
C SER A 218 -0.06 5.76 18.67
N GLY A 219 -0.78 4.69 19.00
CA GLY A 219 -0.55 3.36 18.42
C GLY A 219 -0.77 3.35 16.90
N SER A 220 -1.81 4.02 16.40
CA SER A 220 -2.06 4.13 14.95
C SER A 220 -0.96 4.90 14.22
N LEU A 221 -0.36 5.91 14.86
CA LEU A 221 0.78 6.65 14.31
C LEU A 221 2.04 5.78 14.24
N ILE A 222 2.29 4.99 15.29
CA ILE A 222 3.41 4.03 15.32
C ILE A 222 3.25 3.01 14.19
N LEU A 223 2.08 2.35 14.08
CA LEU A 223 1.83 1.39 13.00
C LEU A 223 1.82 2.05 11.62
N GLY A 224 1.25 3.23 11.49
CA GLY A 224 1.22 3.98 10.24
C GLY A 224 2.62 4.30 9.74
N PHE A 225 3.53 4.71 10.63
CA PHE A 225 4.94 4.90 10.26
C PHE A 225 5.60 3.60 9.81
N LEU A 226 5.38 2.50 10.53
CA LEU A 226 5.93 1.19 10.15
C LEU A 226 5.38 0.73 8.79
N ASP A 227 4.09 0.90 8.53
CA ASP A 227 3.46 0.60 7.23
C ASP A 227 4.08 1.40 6.09
N LEU A 228 4.34 2.69 6.31
CA LEU A 228 5.00 3.54 5.32
C LEU A 228 6.41 3.03 4.98
N GLN A 229 7.18 2.60 5.98
CA GLN A 229 8.51 2.04 5.76
C GLN A 229 8.45 0.70 5.00
N ALA A 230 7.49 -0.16 5.33
CA ALA A 230 7.24 -1.39 4.59
C ALA A 230 6.83 -1.10 3.14
N GLY A 231 5.90 -0.17 2.91
CA GLY A 231 5.46 0.25 1.58
C GLY A 231 6.59 0.84 0.72
N ARG A 232 7.50 1.61 1.31
CA ARG A 232 8.71 2.10 0.62
C ARG A 232 9.63 0.95 0.20
N ALA A 233 9.84 -0.03 1.06
CA ALA A 233 10.66 -1.21 0.75
C ALA A 233 10.05 -2.04 -0.39
N GLN A 234 8.74 -2.22 -0.34
CA GLN A 234 7.94 -2.94 -1.34
C GLN A 234 7.94 -2.26 -2.71
N ASN A 235 7.66 -0.95 -2.78
CA ASN A 235 7.72 -0.19 -4.03
C ASN A 235 9.12 -0.26 -4.65
N ARG A 236 10.16 -0.13 -3.82
CA ARG A 236 11.55 -0.25 -4.31
C ARG A 236 11.83 -1.63 -4.89
N PHE A 237 11.35 -2.69 -4.25
CA PHE A 237 11.47 -4.05 -4.79
C PHE A 237 10.73 -4.20 -6.12
N TYR A 238 9.48 -3.73 -6.20
CA TYR A 238 8.67 -3.76 -7.41
C TYR A 238 9.36 -3.06 -8.59
N THR A 239 9.79 -1.81 -8.41
CA THR A 239 10.50 -1.05 -9.45
C THR A 239 11.80 -1.74 -9.88
N GLN A 240 12.54 -2.36 -8.95
CA GLN A 240 13.75 -3.10 -9.32
C GLN A 240 13.45 -4.40 -10.08
N LEU A 241 12.37 -5.08 -9.74
CA LEU A 241 11.90 -6.27 -10.47
C LEU A 241 11.44 -5.90 -11.88
N GLU A 242 10.68 -4.81 -12.01
CA GLU A 242 10.24 -4.27 -13.29
C GLU A 242 11.43 -3.90 -14.18
N ASN A 243 12.41 -3.15 -13.66
CA ASN A 243 13.62 -2.80 -14.40
C ASN A 243 14.40 -4.04 -14.87
N TRP A 244 14.48 -5.08 -14.03
CA TRP A 244 15.13 -6.33 -14.42
C TRP A 244 14.36 -7.05 -15.52
N LEU A 245 13.04 -7.19 -15.39
CA LEU A 245 12.21 -7.83 -16.42
C LEU A 245 12.34 -7.10 -17.76
N SER A 246 12.28 -5.77 -17.76
CA SER A 246 12.46 -4.96 -18.97
C SER A 246 13.83 -5.20 -19.61
N SER A 247 14.91 -5.31 -18.82
CA SER A 247 16.25 -5.59 -19.37
C SER A 247 16.34 -6.95 -20.09
N VAL A 248 15.63 -7.98 -19.60
CA VAL A 248 15.62 -9.32 -20.22
C VAL A 248 14.74 -9.33 -21.48
N THR A 249 13.63 -8.61 -21.45
CA THR A 249 12.72 -8.46 -22.60
C THR A 249 13.38 -7.68 -23.74
N ASP A 250 14.11 -6.60 -23.45
CA ASP A 250 14.81 -5.79 -24.47
C ASP A 250 15.91 -6.58 -25.18
N THR A 251 16.74 -7.32 -24.44
CA THR A 251 17.76 -8.21 -25.03
C THR A 251 17.19 -9.33 -25.88
N SER A 252 15.90 -9.66 -25.73
CA SER A 252 15.22 -10.67 -26.55
C SER A 252 14.64 -10.10 -27.85
N ALA A 253 14.40 -8.79 -27.92
CA ALA A 253 13.91 -8.10 -29.11
C ALA A 253 15.04 -7.77 -30.12
N GLU A 254 16.28 -7.62 -29.64
CA GLU A 254 17.47 -7.37 -30.45
C GLU A 254 18.43 -8.58 -30.47
N GLY A 255 18.06 -9.64 -31.19
CA GLY A 255 19.05 -10.63 -31.62
C GLY A 255 19.98 -10.02 -32.68
N PRO A 256 21.32 -10.12 -32.58
CA PRO A 256 22.22 -9.56 -33.57
C PRO A 256 21.98 -10.25 -34.92
N ARG A 257 21.41 -9.50 -35.88
CA ARG A 257 21.53 -9.84 -37.30
C ARG A 257 22.99 -9.60 -37.67
N GLU A 258 23.85 -10.59 -37.43
CA GLU A 258 25.14 -10.67 -38.09
C GLU A 258 24.88 -10.64 -39.59
N PHE A 259 25.07 -9.45 -40.18
CA PHE A 259 25.30 -9.30 -41.61
C PHE A 259 26.64 -9.97 -41.90
N LYS A 260 26.62 -11.30 -42.03
CA LYS A 260 27.74 -12.04 -42.61
C LYS A 260 27.81 -11.60 -44.07
N ALA A 261 28.90 -10.94 -44.43
CA ALA A 261 29.17 -10.42 -45.76
C ALA A 261 28.86 -11.52 -46.79
N VAL A 262 27.87 -11.24 -47.64
CA VAL A 262 27.41 -12.13 -48.70
C VAL A 262 28.39 -12.04 -49.85
N GLU A 263 29.14 -13.12 -50.11
CA GLU A 263 29.77 -13.34 -51.41
C GLU A 263 28.70 -13.39 -52.52
N PRO A 264 29.01 -12.89 -53.73
CA PRO A 264 28.02 -12.78 -54.80
C PRO A 264 27.75 -14.15 -55.41
N GLY A 265 26.72 -14.85 -54.90
CA GLY A 265 26.28 -16.11 -55.49
C GLY A 265 25.20 -16.87 -54.72
N ALA A 266 24.01 -16.31 -54.52
CA ALA A 266 22.80 -17.12 -54.29
C ALA A 266 21.52 -16.28 -54.37
N MET A 267 20.74 -16.49 -55.43
CA MET A 267 19.43 -15.88 -55.71
C MET A 267 18.30 -16.39 -54.77
N VAL A 268 18.61 -16.82 -53.53
CA VAL A 268 17.67 -17.50 -52.61
C VAL A 268 17.40 -16.66 -51.33
N SER A 269 18.08 -15.54 -51.11
CA SER A 269 17.90 -14.69 -49.93
C SER A 269 16.78 -13.63 -50.06
N THR A 270 16.39 -13.28 -51.29
CA THR A 270 15.38 -12.24 -51.53
C THR A 270 13.97 -12.70 -51.18
N GLU A 271 13.58 -13.96 -51.43
CA GLU A 271 12.25 -14.48 -51.10
C GLU A 271 11.98 -14.57 -49.59
N ARG A 272 12.98 -14.97 -48.79
CA ARG A 272 12.84 -15.00 -47.32
C ARG A 272 12.82 -13.60 -46.70
N SER A 273 13.56 -12.64 -47.27
CA SER A 273 13.49 -11.24 -46.84
C SER A 273 12.14 -10.61 -47.22
N LEU A 274 11.60 -10.93 -48.39
CA LEU A 274 10.28 -10.47 -48.83
C LEU A 274 9.18 -11.07 -47.93
N ALA A 275 9.24 -12.37 -47.62
CA ALA A 275 8.28 -13.04 -46.75
C ALA A 275 8.34 -12.52 -45.30
N ALA A 276 9.52 -12.20 -44.78
CA ALA A 276 9.68 -11.58 -43.46
C ALA A 276 9.18 -10.12 -43.43
N MET A 277 9.32 -9.37 -44.53
CA MET A 277 8.76 -8.03 -44.66
C MET A 277 7.24 -8.05 -44.78
N THR A 278 6.65 -9.04 -45.48
CA THR A 278 5.19 -9.24 -45.55
C THR A 278 4.62 -9.63 -44.18
N SER A 279 5.30 -10.54 -43.46
CA SER A 279 4.95 -10.92 -42.08
C SER A 279 5.03 -9.74 -41.09
N LEU A 280 6.05 -8.89 -41.22
CA LEU A 280 6.18 -7.69 -40.39
C LEU A 280 5.15 -6.63 -40.76
N ALA A 281 4.84 -6.46 -42.05
CA ALA A 281 3.81 -5.55 -42.52
C ALA A 281 2.42 -5.98 -42.04
N GLU A 282 2.10 -7.28 -42.07
CA GLU A 282 0.87 -7.84 -41.51
C GLU A 282 0.82 -7.69 -39.98
N GLY A 283 1.94 -7.89 -39.28
CA GLY A 283 2.05 -7.71 -37.84
C GLY A 283 1.83 -6.25 -37.41
N ILE A 284 2.43 -5.28 -38.12
CA ILE A 284 2.26 -3.85 -37.85
C ILE A 284 0.84 -3.40 -38.22
N GLN A 285 0.27 -3.87 -39.33
CA GLN A 285 -1.13 -3.57 -39.67
C GLN A 285 -2.10 -4.18 -38.65
N GLY A 286 -1.82 -5.37 -38.13
CA GLY A 286 -2.56 -5.98 -37.03
C GLY A 286 -2.49 -5.15 -35.75
N LEU A 287 -1.30 -4.64 -35.41
CA LEU A 287 -1.10 -3.77 -34.24
C LEU A 287 -1.82 -2.44 -34.39
N VAL A 288 -1.77 -1.81 -35.57
CA VAL A 288 -2.45 -0.54 -35.86
C VAL A 288 -3.97 -0.72 -35.86
N LYS A 289 -4.48 -1.84 -36.39
CA LYS A 289 -5.90 -2.18 -36.34
C LYS A 289 -6.36 -2.41 -34.90
N ASN A 290 -5.54 -3.07 -34.08
CA ASN A 290 -5.82 -3.27 -32.67
C ASN A 290 -5.79 -1.93 -31.89
N MET A 291 -4.79 -1.08 -32.12
CA MET A 291 -4.71 0.24 -31.49
C MET A 291 -5.90 1.13 -31.88
N ARG A 292 -6.35 1.08 -33.15
CA ARG A 292 -7.57 1.78 -33.58
C ARG A 292 -8.81 1.24 -32.87
N SER A 293 -8.91 -0.08 -32.71
CA SER A 293 -10.00 -0.73 -31.97
C SER A 293 -10.01 -0.32 -30.50
N GLU A 294 -8.86 -0.32 -29.82
CA GLU A 294 -8.73 0.12 -28.43
C GLU A 294 -9.04 1.61 -28.28
N GLN A 295 -8.55 2.46 -29.18
CA GLN A 295 -8.86 3.89 -29.15
C GLN A 295 -10.34 4.17 -29.39
N GLN A 296 -11.03 3.34 -30.17
CA GLN A 296 -12.46 3.47 -30.41
C GLN A 296 -13.24 3.06 -29.16
N MET A 297 -12.89 1.92 -28.56
CA MET A 297 -13.46 1.48 -27.29
C MET A 297 -13.23 2.48 -26.15
N LEU A 298 -12.07 3.12 -26.06
CA LEU A 298 -11.79 4.18 -25.10
C LEU A 298 -12.67 5.42 -25.32
N ARG A 299 -12.89 5.81 -26.59
CA ARG A 299 -13.80 6.92 -26.91
C ARG A 299 -15.25 6.57 -26.53
N ASP A 300 -15.70 5.39 -26.92
CA ASP A 300 -17.05 4.90 -26.63
C ASP A 300 -17.28 4.79 -25.10
N TRP A 301 -16.26 4.35 -24.37
CA TRP A 301 -16.29 4.28 -22.89
C TRP A 301 -16.32 5.66 -22.25
N ILE A 302 -15.51 6.63 -22.72
CA ILE A 302 -15.53 8.02 -22.22
C ILE A 302 -16.91 8.65 -22.47
N GLU A 303 -17.50 8.44 -23.63
CA GLU A 303 -18.80 8.98 -23.98
C GLU A 303 -19.92 8.36 -23.12
N ALA A 304 -19.87 7.03 -22.89
CA ALA A 304 -20.78 6.35 -21.98
C ALA A 304 -20.64 6.85 -20.52
N GLN A 305 -19.42 7.06 -20.03
CA GLN A 305 -19.16 7.58 -18.68
C GLN A 305 -19.63 9.04 -18.53
N GLN A 306 -19.47 9.85 -19.58
CA GLN A 306 -19.99 11.22 -19.59
C GLN A 306 -21.52 11.26 -19.58
N GLU A 307 -22.19 10.36 -20.32
CA GLU A 307 -23.64 10.25 -20.32
C GLU A 307 -24.15 9.78 -18.95
N GLU A 308 -23.47 8.81 -18.33
CA GLU A 308 -23.74 8.36 -16.96
C GLU A 308 -23.57 9.50 -15.94
N SER A 309 -22.48 10.26 -16.01
CA SER A 309 -22.23 11.42 -15.13
C SER A 309 -23.30 12.50 -15.28
N LYS A 310 -23.75 12.79 -16.52
CA LYS A 310 -24.87 13.70 -16.76
C LYS A 310 -26.17 13.16 -16.18
N SER A 311 -26.42 11.86 -16.29
CA SER A 311 -27.62 11.24 -15.72
C SER A 311 -27.61 11.34 -14.18
N LEU A 312 -26.45 11.14 -13.55
CA LEU A 312 -26.26 11.27 -12.10
C LEU A 312 -26.45 12.71 -11.63
N ARG A 313 -25.93 13.69 -12.38
CA ARG A 313 -26.17 15.11 -12.10
C ARG A 313 -27.66 15.44 -12.17
N ARG A 314 -28.37 14.95 -13.20
CA ARG A 314 -29.82 15.16 -13.32
C ARG A 314 -30.61 14.52 -12.18
N THR A 315 -30.21 13.34 -11.70
CA THR A 315 -30.88 12.71 -10.54
C THR A 315 -30.60 13.48 -9.26
N LEU A 316 -29.37 13.96 -9.05
CA LEU A 316 -29.02 14.84 -7.93
C LEU A 316 -29.79 16.16 -7.96
N ASP A 317 -29.91 16.80 -9.13
CA ASP A 317 -30.68 18.05 -9.27
C ASP A 317 -32.17 17.83 -8.98
N ARG A 318 -32.74 16.71 -9.42
CA ARG A 318 -34.14 16.34 -9.10
C ARG A 318 -34.34 16.05 -7.61
N LEU A 319 -33.39 15.39 -6.96
CA LEU A 319 -33.40 15.15 -5.52
C LEU A 319 -33.31 16.49 -4.77
N SER A 320 -32.38 17.35 -5.14
CA SER A 320 -32.21 18.68 -4.57
C SER A 320 -33.46 19.53 -4.72
N ALA A 321 -34.07 19.56 -5.91
CA ALA A 321 -35.31 20.28 -6.16
C ALA A 321 -36.50 19.75 -5.36
N ARG A 322 -36.59 18.42 -5.18
CA ARG A 322 -37.62 17.81 -4.31
C ARG A 322 -37.43 18.22 -2.85
N ILE A 323 -36.20 18.16 -2.34
CA ILE A 323 -35.89 18.57 -0.96
C ILE A 323 -36.23 20.04 -0.74
N ASP A 324 -35.89 20.92 -1.68
CA ASP A 324 -36.21 22.35 -1.58
C ASP A 324 -37.73 22.60 -1.63
N SER A 325 -38.46 21.86 -2.48
CA SER A 325 -39.92 21.95 -2.55
C SER A 325 -40.63 21.44 -1.29
N ASP A 326 -40.10 20.39 -0.65
CA ASP A 326 -40.65 19.81 0.58
C ASP A 326 -40.38 20.73 1.79
N THR A 327 -39.21 21.36 1.81
CA THR A 327 -38.87 22.39 2.81
C THR A 327 -39.79 23.61 2.70
N LYS A 328 -40.11 24.03 1.47
CA LYS A 328 -40.99 25.18 1.20
C LYS A 328 -42.48 24.88 1.46
N SER A 329 -42.92 23.64 1.27
CA SER A 329 -44.29 23.21 1.60
C SER A 329 -44.50 23.17 3.13
N SER A 330 -43.51 22.65 3.87
CA SER A 330 -43.52 22.54 5.34
C SER A 330 -43.47 23.91 6.03
N GLY A 331 -42.79 24.90 5.44
CA GLY A 331 -42.76 26.29 5.94
C GLY A 331 -44.08 27.05 5.75
N ARG A 332 -44.91 26.65 4.77
CA ARG A 332 -46.12 27.38 4.40
C ARG A 332 -47.36 26.90 5.16
N THR A 333 -47.39 25.66 5.63
CA THR A 333 -48.43 25.14 6.54
C THR A 333 -48.30 25.65 7.98
N ARG A 334 -47.12 26.13 8.39
CA ARG A 334 -46.91 26.63 9.76
C ARG A 334 -47.32 28.09 9.96
N HIS A 335 -47.47 28.85 8.88
CA HIS A 335 -47.78 30.29 8.95
C HIS A 335 -49.29 30.61 8.91
N ASP A 336 -50.14 29.64 8.58
CA ASP A 336 -51.59 29.83 8.39
C ASP A 336 -52.44 29.37 9.60
N ASN A 337 -51.81 28.98 10.71
CA ASN A 337 -52.48 28.40 11.89
C ASN A 337 -52.32 29.26 13.16
N GLY A 338 -52.15 30.57 13.01
CA GLY A 338 -51.79 31.49 14.09
C GLY A 338 -52.50 32.84 14.03
N SER A 339 -53.77 32.86 13.66
CA SER A 339 -54.63 34.04 13.79
C SER A 339 -56.11 33.64 13.80
N GLU A 340 -56.56 33.12 14.94
CA GLU A 340 -57.93 33.28 15.46
C GLU A 340 -57.84 33.63 16.95
#